data_AF-A0A1F7GU34-F1
#
_entry.id   AF-A0A1F7GU34-F1
#
_cell.length_a   1.000
_cell.length_b   1.000
_cell.length_c   1.000
_cell.angle_alpha   90.00
_cell.angle_beta   90.00
_cell.angle_gamma   90.00
#
_symmetry.space_group_name_H-M   'P 1'
#
loop_
_entity.id
_entity.type
_entity.pdbx_description
1 polymer ?
#
loop_
_entity_poly.entity_id
_entity_poly.type
_entity_poly.pdbx_seq_one_letter_code
_entity_poly.pdbx_strand_id
1 'polypeptide(L)'
;MNMSTRILVNKSLEDASSNPQQVLENTLKSIFPTSQEENKLHRARSILGETVQDLPDSILESFITELEYLAVSWLDDYEQTVFEGFTLDELLKGAKP
;
A
#
# COMPACT_ATOMS: atom_id res chain seq x y z
N MET A 1 -25.35 -31.54 43.03
CA MET A 1 -24.61 -30.27 42.83
C MET A 1 -23.48 -30.52 41.85
N ASN A 2 -23.36 -29.65 40.85
CA ASN A 2 -22.92 -29.97 39.48
C ASN A 2 -21.38 -29.88 39.32
N MET A 3 -20.73 -30.95 38.86
CA MET A 3 -19.29 -30.95 38.49
C MET A 3 -19.02 -30.18 37.19
N SER A 4 -20.07 -29.84 36.42
CA SER A 4 -19.94 -29.08 35.16
C SER A 4 -19.61 -27.61 35.34
N THR A 5 -19.82 -27.03 36.53
CA THR A 5 -19.55 -25.59 36.76
C THR A 5 -18.08 -25.31 37.09
N ARG A 6 -17.31 -26.32 37.51
CA ARG A 6 -15.86 -26.16 37.77
C ARG A 6 -15.02 -26.21 36.50
N ILE A 7 -15.47 -26.93 35.48
CA ILE A 7 -14.71 -27.07 34.22
C ILE A 7 -14.84 -25.81 33.35
N LEU A 8 -15.98 -25.09 33.41
CA LEU A 8 -16.16 -23.85 32.64
C LEU A 8 -15.39 -22.64 33.19
N VAL A 9 -15.06 -22.59 34.48
CA VAL A 9 -14.27 -21.48 35.03
C VAL A 9 -12.78 -21.66 34.74
N ASN A 10 -12.29 -22.90 34.68
CA ASN A 10 -10.87 -23.17 34.47
C ASN A 10 -10.46 -23.12 32.99
N LYS A 11 -11.40 -23.24 32.04
CA LYS A 11 -11.10 -23.17 30.60
C LYS A 11 -10.87 -21.74 30.07
N SER A 12 -11.11 -20.71 30.88
CA SER A 12 -10.93 -19.31 30.48
C SER A 12 -9.63 -18.66 30.98
N LEU A 13 -8.75 -19.38 31.67
CA LEU A 13 -7.50 -18.81 32.20
C LEU A 13 -6.23 -19.62 31.86
N GLU A 14 -6.31 -20.69 31.06
CA GLU A 14 -5.15 -21.55 30.73
C GLU A 14 -4.51 -21.33 29.35
N ASP A 15 -4.86 -20.26 28.60
CA ASP A 15 -4.13 -19.88 27.37
C ASP A 15 -3.34 -18.57 27.52
N ALA A 16 -2.89 -18.27 28.76
CA ALA A 16 -1.91 -17.23 29.03
C ALA A 16 -0.47 -17.80 29.03
N SER A 17 -0.14 -18.65 28.06
CA SER A 17 1.26 -18.81 27.60
C SER A 17 1.50 -18.06 26.29
N SER A 18 0.59 -17.15 25.93
CA SER A 18 0.72 -16.27 24.80
C SER A 18 1.89 -15.33 25.07
N ASN A 19 3.04 -15.64 24.45
CA ASN A 19 4.22 -14.78 24.42
C ASN A 19 3.73 -13.34 24.21
N PRO A 20 4.09 -12.36 25.05
CA PRO A 20 3.63 -10.98 24.90
C PRO A 20 3.88 -10.43 23.50
N GLN A 21 4.95 -10.92 22.85
CA GLN A 21 5.27 -10.62 21.45
C GLN A 21 4.19 -11.18 20.50
N GLN A 22 3.67 -12.38 20.72
CA GLN A 22 2.57 -12.94 19.92
C GLN A 22 1.25 -12.20 20.12
N VAL A 23 0.95 -11.74 21.33
CA VAL A 23 -0.24 -10.91 21.59
C VAL A 23 -0.11 -9.56 20.88
N LEU A 24 1.06 -8.94 20.97
CA LEU A 24 1.36 -7.68 20.29
C LEU A 24 1.31 -7.86 18.77
N GLU A 25 1.93 -8.90 18.22
CA GLU A 25 1.90 -9.23 16.79
C GLU A 25 0.48 -9.46 16.28
N ASN A 26 -0.35 -10.21 17.03
CA ASN A 26 -1.74 -10.44 16.65
C ASN A 26 -2.57 -9.15 16.71
N THR A 27 -2.29 -8.29 17.69
CA THR A 27 -2.94 -6.98 17.82
C THR A 27 -2.50 -6.04 16.69
N LEU A 28 -1.21 -5.99 16.38
CA LEU A 28 -0.66 -5.21 15.28
C LEU A 28 -1.19 -5.69 13.93
N LYS A 29 -1.32 -7.00 13.70
CA LYS A 29 -1.97 -7.56 12.50
C LYS A 29 -3.47 -7.28 12.44
N SER A 30 -4.15 -7.12 13.58
CA SER A 30 -5.56 -6.74 13.64
C SER A 30 -5.77 -5.25 13.36
N ILE A 31 -4.82 -4.38 13.75
CA ILE A 31 -4.88 -2.93 13.53
C ILE A 31 -4.36 -2.56 12.15
N PHE A 32 -3.31 -3.27 11.70
CA PHE A 32 -2.67 -3.14 10.40
C PHE A 32 -2.75 -4.49 9.68
N PRO A 33 -3.94 -4.91 9.20
CA PRO A 33 -4.06 -6.11 8.37
C PRO A 33 -3.03 -6.00 7.25
N THR A 34 -2.09 -6.94 7.24
CA THR A 34 -0.94 -6.97 6.32
C THR A 34 -1.44 -6.72 4.91
N SER A 35 -1.11 -5.52 4.40
CA SER A 35 -1.41 -4.97 3.08
C SER A 35 -2.30 -5.85 2.22
N GLN A 36 -3.62 -5.56 2.21
CA GLN A 36 -4.21 -5.47 0.88
C GLN A 36 -3.37 -4.38 0.19
N GLU A 37 -2.62 -4.73 -0.84
CA GLU A 37 -2.12 -3.72 -1.78
C GLU A 37 -3.30 -2.80 -2.01
N GLU A 38 -3.20 -1.55 -1.56
CA GLU A 38 -4.23 -0.57 -1.87
C GLU A 38 -4.21 -0.51 -3.40
N ASN A 39 -5.23 -1.10 -4.02
CA ASN A 39 -5.27 -1.23 -5.46
C ASN A 39 -5.11 0.19 -6.01
N LYS A 40 -4.16 0.39 -6.92
CA LYS A 40 -3.84 1.69 -7.54
C LYS A 40 -5.11 2.47 -7.92
N LEU A 41 -6.14 1.75 -8.36
CA LEU A 41 -7.47 2.29 -8.65
C LEU A 41 -8.23 2.82 -7.43
N HIS A 42 -8.23 2.09 -6.32
CA HIS A 42 -8.84 2.54 -5.07
C HIS A 42 -8.20 3.83 -4.57
N ARG A 43 -6.85 3.88 -4.57
CA ARG A 43 -6.10 5.08 -4.20
C ARG A 43 -6.41 6.24 -5.14
N ALA A 44 -6.44 5.98 -6.45
CA ALA A 44 -6.78 7.00 -7.44
C ALA A 44 -8.19 7.55 -7.26
N ARG A 45 -9.18 6.69 -6.97
CA ARG A 45 -10.56 7.13 -6.66
C ARG A 45 -10.62 7.98 -5.40
N SER A 46 -9.87 7.61 -4.36
CA SER A 46 -9.78 8.39 -3.12
C SER A 46 -9.21 9.80 -3.35
N ILE A 47 -8.18 9.92 -4.19
CA ILE A 47 -7.50 11.19 -4.49
C ILE A 47 -8.31 12.06 -5.46
N LEU A 48 -8.82 11.48 -6.54
CA LEU A 48 -9.51 12.19 -7.61
C LEU A 48 -10.99 12.47 -7.27
N GLY A 49 -11.52 11.76 -6.28
CA GLY A 49 -12.85 12.01 -5.72
C GLY A 49 -13.98 11.81 -6.72
N GLU A 50 -15.01 12.65 -6.61
CA GLU A 50 -16.27 12.54 -7.35
C GLU A 50 -16.08 12.51 -8.87
N THR A 51 -15.03 13.15 -9.39
CA THR A 51 -14.75 13.23 -10.85
C THR A 51 -14.56 11.88 -11.51
N VAL A 52 -14.09 10.87 -10.77
CA VAL A 52 -13.84 9.52 -11.30
C VAL A 52 -14.75 8.46 -10.70
N GLN A 53 -15.68 8.85 -9.82
CA GLN A 53 -16.50 7.91 -9.05
C GLN A 53 -17.31 6.95 -9.94
N ASP A 54 -17.85 7.47 -11.04
CA ASP A 54 -18.70 6.71 -11.97
C ASP A 54 -17.93 6.11 -13.15
N LEU A 55 -16.62 6.33 -13.24
CA LEU A 55 -15.82 5.75 -14.32
C LEU A 55 -15.66 4.24 -14.12
N PRO A 56 -15.69 3.42 -15.19
CA PRO A 56 -15.26 2.03 -15.09
C PRO A 56 -13.79 1.91 -14.72
N ASP A 57 -13.43 0.86 -13.97
CA ASP A 57 -12.05 0.62 -13.53
C ASP A 57 -11.05 0.55 -14.70
N SER A 58 -11.42 -0.06 -15.82
CA SER A 58 -10.56 -0.15 -17.01
C SER A 58 -10.24 1.21 -17.64
N ILE A 59 -11.20 2.15 -17.60
CA ILE A 59 -11.01 3.50 -18.13
C ILE A 59 -10.14 4.31 -17.17
N LEU A 60 -10.41 4.22 -15.87
CA LEU A 60 -9.60 4.86 -14.85
C LEU A 60 -8.15 4.37 -14.90
N GLU A 61 -7.93 3.07 -15.10
CA GLU A 61 -6.59 2.49 -15.27
C GLU A 61 -5.85 3.06 -16.48
N SER A 62 -6.53 3.20 -17.62
CA SER A 62 -5.97 3.85 -18.82
C SER A 62 -5.54 5.27 -18.53
N PHE A 63 -6.41 6.08 -17.92
CA PHE A 63 -6.10 7.48 -17.60
C PHE A 63 -4.93 7.63 -16.64
N ILE A 64 -4.85 6.79 -15.61
CA ILE A 64 -3.71 6.85 -14.69
C ILE A 64 -2.42 6.50 -15.43
N THR A 65 -2.45 5.48 -16.28
CA THR A 65 -1.28 5.06 -17.06
C THR A 65 -0.83 6.16 -18.04
N GLU A 66 -1.76 6.79 -18.73
CA GLU A 66 -1.48 7.91 -19.65
C GLU A 66 -0.90 9.12 -18.90
N LEU A 67 -1.43 9.44 -17.72
CA LEU A 67 -0.93 10.53 -16.89
C LEU A 67 0.46 10.25 -16.32
N GLU A 68 0.73 9.01 -15.88
CA GLU A 68 2.05 8.57 -15.44
C GLU A 68 3.06 8.67 -16.58
N TYR A 69 2.70 8.20 -17.78
CA TYR A 69 3.55 8.31 -18.96
C TYR A 69 3.85 9.77 -19.31
N LEU A 70 2.84 10.64 -19.28
CA LEU A 70 3.02 12.07 -19.55
C LEU A 70 3.93 12.73 -18.51
N ALA A 71 3.73 12.43 -17.23
CA ALA A 71 4.51 13.00 -16.14
C ALA A 71 5.99 12.58 -16.22
N VAL A 72 6.25 11.29 -16.47
CA VAL A 72 7.61 10.76 -16.62
C VAL A 72 8.27 11.35 -17.87
N SER A 73 7.59 11.32 -19.02
CA SER A 73 8.16 11.83 -20.28
C SER A 73 8.48 13.32 -20.18
N TRP A 74 7.58 14.11 -19.56
CA TRP A 74 7.82 15.53 -19.34
C TRP A 74 9.00 15.79 -18.40
N LEU A 75 9.16 14.96 -17.36
CA LEU A 75 10.30 15.06 -16.45
C LEU A 75 11.60 14.71 -17.17
N ASP A 76 11.63 13.62 -17.94
CA ASP A 76 12.80 13.21 -18.73
C ASP A 76 13.21 14.30 -19.74
N ASP A 77 12.25 14.90 -20.45
CA ASP A 77 12.50 16.00 -21.40
C ASP A 77 13.09 17.23 -20.70
N TYR A 78 12.56 17.57 -19.52
CA TYR A 78 13.09 18.66 -18.69
C TYR A 78 14.50 18.36 -18.22
N GLU A 79 14.75 17.16 -17.71
CA GLU A 79 16.06 16.72 -17.25
C GLU A 79 17.09 16.78 -18.37
N GLN A 80 16.78 16.26 -19.55
CA GLN A 80 17.66 16.33 -20.72
C GLN A 80 17.96 17.78 -21.13
N THR A 81 17.01 18.70 -20.96
CA THR A 81 17.24 20.13 -21.23
C THR A 81 18.22 20.75 -20.22
N VAL A 82 18.17 20.32 -18.95
CA VAL A 82 18.98 20.86 -17.85
C VAL A 82 20.36 20.20 -17.77
N PHE A 83 20.46 18.91 -18.12
CA PHE A 83 21.63 18.07 -17.94
C PHE A 83 22.29 17.68 -19.27
N GLU A 84 22.32 18.62 -20.22
CA GLU A 84 23.07 18.48 -21.49
C GLU A 84 22.71 17.22 -22.30
N GLY A 85 21.43 16.84 -22.30
CA GLY A 85 20.89 15.72 -23.06
C GLY A 85 20.75 14.42 -22.28
N PHE A 86 21.03 14.41 -20.97
CA PHE A 86 20.92 13.23 -20.12
C PHE A 86 19.79 13.34 -19.10
N THR A 87 19.21 12.22 -18.69
CA THR A 87 18.36 12.18 -17.49
C THR A 87 19.21 12.11 -16.23
N LEU A 88 18.63 12.46 -15.07
CA LEU A 88 19.33 12.37 -13.80
C LEU A 88 19.73 10.91 -13.48
N ASP A 89 18.86 9.96 -13.80
CA ASP A 89 19.11 8.53 -13.62
C ASP A 89 20.33 8.06 -14.43
N GLU A 90 20.48 8.53 -15.67
CA GLU A 90 21.65 8.24 -16.51
C GLU A 90 22.94 8.80 -15.91
N LEU A 91 22.93 10.04 -15.42
CA LEU A 91 24.08 10.64 -14.76
C LEU A 91 24.48 9.87 -13.49
N LEU A 92 23.51 9.45 -12.67
CA LEU A 92 23.76 8.65 -11.48
C LEU A 92 24.35 7.27 -11.80
N LYS A 93 24.03 6.73 -12.99
CA LYS A 93 24.62 5.49 -13.53
C LYS A 93 25.99 5.70 -14.17
N GLY A 94 26.50 6.94 -14.20
CA GLY A 94 27.84 7.27 -14.67
C GLY A 94 27.93 7.72 -16.12
N ALA A 95 26.80 8.12 -16.73
CA ALA A 95 26.83 8.87 -17.98
C ALA A 95 27.67 10.15 -17.80
N LYS A 96 28.35 10.56 -18.87
CA LYS A 96 29.18 11.77 -18.88
C LYS A 96 28.62 12.73 -19.92
N PRO A 97 28.34 14.00 -19.54
CA PRO A 97 27.92 15.04 -20.46
C PRO A 97 28.98 15.32 -21.53
#